data_AF-A0A2T4T0P4-F1
#
_entry.id   AF-A0A2T4T0P4-F1
#
_cell.length_a   1.000
_cell.length_b   1.000
_cell.length_c   1.000
_cell.angle_alpha   90.00
_cell.angle_beta   90.00
_cell.angle_gamma   90.00
#
_symmetry.space_group_name_H-M   'P 1'
#
loop_
_entity.id
_entity.type
_entity.pdbx_description
1 polymer ?
#
loop_
_entity_poly.entity_id
_entity_poly.type
_entity_poly.pdbx_seq_one_letter_code
_entity_poly.pdbx_strand_id
1 'polypeptide(L)'
;MEWLKLIGILIIVLGFIFKIDTIAVILTAAIVTGLVSGLDIVAILETLGKAFVDNRLVTLFILTLPMVGLIERFGLKTQASRLIGKVKQVTSGRLMTIYLIIRELAGVASIRIGGHPQFVRPLINPMVQGALKTRYDLKDEDIDAKDIEKIKAQTSAMENYGNFFGQNLFVGAAGILLMVGTFKSLKIKVEAMDLVFASLPIAVIVLIIVWLNNILFDKYLDKKYARKKVKHDE
;
A
#
# COMPACT_ATOMS: atom_id res chain seq x y z
N MET A 1 19.60 30.77 -28.19
CA MET A 1 18.32 30.06 -28.33
C MET A 1 18.26 28.79 -27.46
N GLU A 2 18.90 28.74 -26.29
CA GLU A 2 18.89 27.52 -25.45
C GLU A 2 17.57 27.35 -24.67
N TRP A 3 16.94 28.46 -24.29
CA TRP A 3 15.68 28.48 -23.54
C TRP A 3 14.51 27.81 -24.27
N LEU A 4 14.55 27.79 -25.61
CA LEU A 4 13.51 27.14 -26.42
C LEU A 4 13.44 25.63 -26.15
N LYS A 5 14.57 25.01 -25.77
CA LYS A 5 14.65 23.58 -25.44
C LYS A 5 13.87 23.24 -24.15
N LEU A 6 13.54 24.24 -23.32
CA LEU A 6 12.75 24.06 -22.11
C LEU A 6 11.23 24.06 -22.36
N ILE A 7 10.79 24.18 -23.61
CA ILE A 7 9.36 24.22 -23.95
C ILE A 7 8.60 22.97 -23.48
N GLY A 8 9.27 21.82 -23.38
CA GLY A 8 8.69 20.61 -22.80
C GLY A 8 8.21 20.79 -21.35
N ILE A 9 8.94 21.58 -20.54
CA ILE A 9 8.55 21.86 -19.16
C ILE A 9 7.24 22.65 -19.14
N LEU A 10 7.11 23.66 -20.02
CA LEU A 10 5.90 24.45 -20.15
C LEU A 10 4.71 23.57 -20.56
N ILE A 11 4.90 22.66 -21.51
CA ILE A 11 3.88 21.70 -21.94
C ILE A 11 3.43 20.81 -20.77
N ILE A 12 4.37 20.31 -19.96
CA ILE A 12 4.05 19.49 -18.78
C ILE A 12 3.23 20.28 -17.75
N VAL A 13 3.68 21.50 -17.43
CA VAL A 13 2.99 22.37 -16.45
C VAL A 13 1.57 22.68 -16.91
N LEU A 14 1.39 23.11 -18.16
CA LEU A 14 0.07 23.40 -18.72
C LEU A 14 -0.81 22.14 -18.79
N GLY A 15 -0.25 21.01 -19.24
CA GLY A 15 -0.97 19.74 -19.33
C GLY A 15 -1.51 19.28 -17.98
N PHE A 16 -0.72 19.40 -16.91
CA PHE A 16 -1.15 19.06 -15.56
C PHE A 16 -2.17 20.05 -14.99
N ILE A 17 -2.02 21.36 -15.26
CA ILE A 17 -3.02 22.38 -14.88
C ILE A 17 -4.39 22.05 -15.51
N PHE A 18 -4.40 21.69 -16.79
CA PHE A 18 -5.61 21.33 -17.52
C PHE A 18 -6.09 19.90 -17.26
N LYS A 19 -5.39 19.13 -16.40
CA LYS A 19 -5.72 17.73 -16.06
C LYS A 19 -5.82 16.82 -17.28
N ILE A 20 -5.00 17.07 -18.30
CA ILE A 20 -4.87 16.22 -19.48
C ILE A 20 -4.16 14.92 -19.08
N ASP A 21 -4.39 13.84 -19.83
CA ASP A 21 -3.74 12.55 -19.59
C ASP A 21 -2.22 12.69 -19.43
N THR A 22 -1.70 12.19 -18.31
CA THR A 22 -0.31 12.35 -17.89
C THR A 22 0.67 11.76 -18.91
N ILE A 23 0.33 10.61 -19.52
CA ILE A 23 1.22 9.91 -20.45
C ILE A 23 1.28 10.69 -21.76
N ALA A 24 0.13 11.13 -22.28
CA ALA A 24 0.05 11.95 -23.48
C ALA A 24 0.85 13.25 -23.33
N VAL A 25 0.68 13.95 -22.20
CA VAL A 25 1.41 15.20 -21.90
C VAL A 25 2.92 14.97 -21.90
N ILE A 26 3.40 13.92 -21.23
CA ILE A 26 4.84 13.60 -21.15
C ILE A 26 5.40 13.24 -22.53
N LEU A 27 4.69 12.41 -23.31
CA LEU A 27 5.11 12.03 -24.67
C LEU A 27 5.17 13.23 -25.60
N THR A 28 4.14 14.08 -25.61
CA THR A 28 4.13 15.30 -26.42
C THR A 28 5.26 16.23 -26.02
N ALA A 29 5.49 16.44 -24.72
CA ALA A 29 6.59 17.27 -24.23
C ALA A 29 7.95 16.71 -24.67
N ALA A 30 8.16 15.39 -24.60
CA ALA A 30 9.39 14.74 -25.04
C ALA A 30 9.63 14.91 -26.56
N ILE A 31 8.60 14.70 -27.38
CA ILE A 31 8.67 14.85 -28.85
C ILE A 31 8.98 16.31 -29.22
N VAL A 32 8.21 17.27 -28.67
CA VAL A 32 8.40 18.69 -28.98
C VAL A 32 9.78 19.17 -28.54
N THR A 33 10.25 18.73 -27.36
CA THR A 33 11.60 19.06 -26.87
C THR A 33 12.69 18.49 -27.78
N GLY A 34 12.53 17.26 -28.24
CA GLY A 34 13.44 16.63 -29.18
C GLY A 34 13.52 17.39 -30.51
N LEU A 35 12.36 17.72 -31.09
CA LEU A 35 12.27 18.47 -32.36
C LEU A 35 12.90 19.87 -32.24
N VAL A 36 12.60 20.59 -31.16
CA VAL A 36 13.17 21.93 -30.90
C VAL A 36 14.68 21.85 -30.62
N SER A 37 15.17 20.71 -30.14
CA SER A 37 16.60 20.46 -29.95
C SER A 37 17.33 20.08 -31.24
N GLY A 38 16.63 19.99 -32.38
CA GLY A 38 17.20 19.65 -33.68
C GLY A 38 17.38 18.14 -33.90
N LEU A 39 16.78 17.29 -33.05
CA LEU A 39 16.74 15.84 -33.28
C LEU A 39 15.70 15.53 -34.37
N ASP A 40 16.03 14.61 -35.26
CA ASP A 40 15.08 14.07 -36.21
C ASP A 40 14.14 13.05 -35.53
N ILE A 41 13.06 12.67 -36.21
CA ILE A 41 12.06 11.77 -35.64
C ILE A 41 12.66 10.42 -35.23
N VAL A 42 13.67 9.94 -35.98
CA VAL A 42 14.33 8.67 -35.73
C VAL A 42 15.19 8.76 -34.47
N ALA A 43 16.01 9.80 -34.31
CA ALA A 43 16.81 10.00 -33.09
C ALA A 43 15.94 10.21 -31.84
N ILE A 44 14.79 10.87 -31.98
CA ILE A 44 13.82 11.00 -30.87
C ILE A 44 13.30 9.62 -30.46
N LEU A 45 12.87 8.80 -31.42
CA LEU A 45 12.39 7.43 -31.15
C LEU A 45 13.50 6.53 -30.58
N GLU A 46 14.73 6.65 -31.08
CA GLU A 46 15.88 5.92 -30.57
C GLU A 46 16.20 6.32 -29.13
N THR A 47 16.15 7.62 -28.82
CA THR A 47 16.37 8.13 -27.46
C THR A 47 15.30 7.63 -26.49
N LEU A 48 14.03 7.67 -26.90
CA LEU A 48 12.91 7.13 -26.11
C LEU A 48 13.09 5.61 -25.90
N GLY A 49 13.39 4.86 -26.96
CA GLY A 49 13.62 3.42 -26.89
C GLY A 49 14.79 3.06 -25.98
N LYS A 50 15.91 3.78 -26.11
CA LYS A 50 17.08 3.62 -25.24
C LYS A 50 16.75 3.92 -23.79
N ALA A 51 15.98 4.98 -23.51
CA ALA A 51 15.51 5.30 -22.17
C ALA A 51 14.63 4.19 -21.58
N PHE A 52 13.77 3.55 -22.37
CA PHE A 52 12.98 2.38 -21.95
C PHE A 52 13.85 1.16 -21.64
N VAL A 53 14.82 0.85 -22.50
CA VAL A 53 15.75 -0.29 -22.30
C VAL A 53 16.64 -0.05 -21.09
N ASP A 54 17.17 1.17 -20.93
CA ASP A 54 17.97 1.56 -19.78
C ASP A 54 17.18 1.49 -18.47
N ASN A 55 15.87 1.77 -18.53
CA ASN A 55 14.97 1.67 -17.39
C ASN A 55 14.14 0.37 -17.43
N ARG A 56 14.64 -0.72 -18.03
CA ARG A 56 13.94 -2.02 -18.11
C ARG A 56 13.47 -2.56 -16.76
N LEU A 57 14.11 -2.15 -15.66
CA LEU A 57 13.65 -2.50 -14.32
C LEU A 57 12.30 -1.86 -13.99
N VAL A 58 12.04 -0.63 -14.44
CA VAL A 58 10.71 0.00 -14.35
C VAL A 58 9.67 -0.81 -15.13
N THR A 59 10.08 -1.38 -16.27
CA THR A 59 9.24 -2.24 -17.11
C THR A 59 8.95 -3.61 -16.49
N LEU A 60 9.71 -4.07 -15.47
CA LEU A 60 9.42 -5.33 -14.75
C LEU A 60 8.01 -5.33 -14.15
N PHE A 61 7.46 -4.16 -13.78
CA PHE A 61 6.09 -4.07 -13.29
C PHE A 61 5.06 -4.69 -14.26
N ILE A 62 5.30 -4.64 -15.58
CA ILE A 62 4.44 -5.28 -16.58
C ILE A 62 4.41 -6.81 -16.40
N LEU A 63 5.53 -7.44 -16.02
CA LEU A 63 5.60 -8.88 -15.73
C LEU A 63 4.93 -9.24 -14.39
N THR A 64 4.86 -8.30 -13.46
CA THR A 64 4.18 -8.52 -12.17
C THR A 64 2.66 -8.60 -12.32
N LEU A 65 2.07 -7.88 -13.28
CA LEU A 65 0.62 -7.91 -13.54
C LEU A 65 0.06 -9.31 -13.87
N PRO A 66 0.59 -10.07 -14.86
CA PRO A 66 0.13 -11.42 -15.16
C PRO A 66 0.45 -12.41 -14.04
N MET A 67 1.57 -12.22 -13.31
CA MET A 67 1.91 -13.04 -12.15
C MET A 67 0.87 -12.86 -11.02
N VAL A 68 0.54 -11.62 -10.67
CA VAL A 68 -0.53 -11.31 -9.71
C VAL A 68 -1.88 -11.84 -10.21
N GLY A 69 -2.21 -11.62 -11.49
CA GLY A 69 -3.45 -12.14 -12.08
C GLY A 69 -3.56 -13.67 -12.02
N LEU A 70 -2.45 -14.40 -12.22
CA LEU A 70 -2.42 -15.85 -12.09
C LEU A 70 -2.68 -16.29 -10.65
N ILE A 71 -1.99 -15.66 -9.69
CA ILE A 71 -2.14 -15.93 -8.26
C ILE A 71 -3.57 -15.61 -7.77
N GLU A 72 -4.16 -14.53 -8.26
CA GLU A 72 -5.55 -14.16 -7.97
C GLU A 72 -6.55 -15.13 -8.61
N ARG A 73 -6.30 -15.61 -9.83
CA ARG A 73 -7.12 -16.64 -10.50
C ARG A 73 -7.16 -17.94 -9.70
N PHE A 74 -6.07 -18.31 -9.03
CA PHE A 74 -6.04 -19.44 -8.10
C PHE A 74 -6.65 -19.14 -6.72
N GLY A 75 -7.21 -17.95 -6.53
CA GLY A 75 -8.02 -17.61 -5.36
C GLY A 75 -7.21 -17.28 -4.11
N LEU A 76 -5.94 -16.85 -4.24
CA LEU A 76 -5.09 -16.56 -3.09
C LEU A 76 -5.70 -15.48 -2.18
N LYS A 77 -6.29 -14.42 -2.77
CA LYS A 77 -7.05 -13.39 -2.03
C LYS A 77 -8.20 -14.01 -1.23
N THR A 78 -8.96 -14.91 -1.86
CA THR A 78 -10.08 -15.62 -1.23
C THR A 78 -9.61 -16.52 -0.09
N GLN A 79 -8.46 -17.20 -0.25
CA GLN A 79 -7.90 -18.04 0.80
C GLN A 79 -7.35 -17.22 1.97
N ALA A 80 -6.66 -16.11 1.71
CA ALA A 80 -6.23 -15.19 2.78
C ALA A 80 -7.45 -14.70 3.59
N SER A 81 -8.54 -14.35 2.90
CA SER A 81 -9.81 -13.94 3.50
C SER A 81 -10.41 -15.04 4.39
N ARG A 82 -10.45 -16.30 3.91
CA ARG A 82 -10.95 -17.46 4.65
C ARG A 82 -10.08 -17.78 5.87
N LEU A 83 -8.76 -17.68 5.74
CA LEU A 83 -7.83 -18.00 6.81
C LEU A 83 -7.96 -17.01 7.97
N ILE A 84 -8.11 -15.71 7.66
CA ILE A 84 -8.44 -14.68 8.65
C ILE A 84 -9.79 -14.96 9.30
N GLY A 85 -10.82 -15.28 8.51
CA GLY A 85 -12.17 -15.58 9.00
C GLY A 85 -12.27 -16.80 9.94
N LYS A 86 -11.28 -17.73 9.89
CA LYS A 86 -11.22 -18.91 10.77
C LYS A 86 -10.65 -18.62 12.16
N VAL A 87 -10.03 -17.45 12.36
CA VAL A 87 -9.47 -17.05 13.65
C VAL A 87 -10.63 -16.70 14.60
N LYS A 88 -11.08 -17.68 15.37
CA LYS A 88 -12.08 -17.51 16.45
C LYS A 88 -11.37 -17.33 17.79
N GLN A 89 -12.02 -16.60 18.71
CA GLN A 89 -11.56 -16.39 20.10
C GLN A 89 -10.24 -15.61 20.26
N VAL A 90 -10.06 -14.56 19.45
CA VAL A 90 -8.92 -13.66 19.55
C VAL A 90 -9.40 -12.26 19.92
N THR A 91 -8.61 -11.52 20.70
CA THR A 91 -8.95 -10.15 21.12
C THR A 91 -8.97 -9.20 19.92
N SER A 92 -9.69 -8.09 20.03
CA SER A 92 -9.77 -7.06 18.98
C SER A 92 -8.37 -6.60 18.53
N GLY A 93 -7.46 -6.29 19.46
CA GLY A 93 -6.09 -5.88 19.16
C GLY A 93 -5.25 -6.96 18.48
N ARG A 94 -5.36 -8.22 18.94
CA ARG A 94 -4.65 -9.33 18.30
C ARG A 94 -5.17 -9.61 16.90
N LEU A 95 -6.48 -9.50 16.65
CA LEU A 95 -7.06 -9.67 15.32
C LEU A 95 -6.55 -8.60 14.35
N MET A 96 -6.49 -7.34 14.79
CA MET A 96 -5.89 -6.24 14.03
C MET A 96 -4.40 -6.48 13.72
N THR A 97 -3.64 -7.02 14.68
CA THR A 97 -2.23 -7.37 14.48
C THR A 97 -2.07 -8.51 13.46
N ILE A 98 -2.87 -9.57 13.56
CA ILE A 98 -2.85 -10.68 12.60
C ILE A 98 -3.16 -10.15 11.20
N TYR A 99 -4.17 -9.28 11.07
CA TYR A 99 -4.49 -8.67 9.80
C TYR A 99 -3.33 -7.84 9.24
N LEU A 100 -2.68 -7.01 10.07
CA LEU A 100 -1.50 -6.24 9.65
C LEU A 100 -0.39 -7.15 9.11
N ILE A 101 -0.04 -8.22 9.84
CA ILE A 101 1.00 -9.19 9.42
C ILE A 101 0.64 -9.80 8.08
N ILE A 102 -0.59 -10.29 7.93
CA ILE A 102 -1.04 -10.90 6.66
C ILE A 102 -0.99 -9.87 5.54
N ARG A 103 -1.35 -8.61 5.84
CA ARG A 103 -1.38 -7.55 4.84
C ARG A 103 0.01 -7.14 4.37
N GLU A 104 0.96 -7.10 5.28
CA GLU A 104 2.37 -6.80 5.02
C GLU A 104 3.03 -7.93 4.22
N LEU A 105 2.82 -9.19 4.61
CA LEU A 105 3.27 -10.37 3.87
C LEU A 105 2.68 -10.42 2.45
N ALA A 106 1.39 -10.09 2.31
CA ALA A 106 0.77 -9.97 0.99
C ALA A 106 1.42 -8.86 0.16
N GLY A 107 1.85 -7.76 0.80
CA GLY A 107 2.60 -6.68 0.17
C GLY A 107 3.94 -7.13 -0.41
N VAL A 108 4.68 -8.00 0.29
CA VAL A 108 5.93 -8.60 -0.20
C VAL A 108 5.72 -9.34 -1.52
N ALA A 109 4.58 -10.02 -1.65
CA ALA A 109 4.19 -10.74 -2.87
C ALA A 109 3.42 -9.88 -3.89
N SER A 110 3.35 -8.56 -3.69
CA SER A 110 2.58 -7.61 -4.52
C SER A 110 1.08 -7.94 -4.65
N ILE A 111 0.52 -8.64 -3.67
CA ILE A 111 -0.90 -9.03 -3.64
C ILE A 111 -1.73 -7.87 -3.08
N ARG A 112 -2.73 -7.44 -3.84
CA ARG A 112 -3.66 -6.38 -3.43
C ARG A 112 -4.87 -6.99 -2.72
N ILE A 113 -4.81 -7.08 -1.39
CA ILE A 113 -5.95 -7.52 -0.58
C ILE A 113 -6.99 -6.39 -0.50
N GLY A 114 -7.91 -6.32 -1.46
CA GLY A 114 -9.26 -5.71 -1.38
C GLY A 114 -9.48 -4.28 -0.86
N GLY A 115 -8.47 -3.60 -0.33
CA GLY A 115 -8.54 -2.27 0.27
C GLY A 115 -9.64 -2.10 1.32
N HIS A 116 -9.94 -0.83 1.61
CA HIS A 116 -10.96 -0.47 2.59
C HIS A 116 -12.38 -0.95 2.24
N PRO A 117 -12.90 -0.76 1.00
CA PRO A 117 -14.29 -1.07 0.70
C PRO A 117 -14.58 -2.57 0.57
N GLN A 118 -13.63 -3.36 0.06
CA GLN A 118 -13.88 -4.78 -0.24
C GLN A 118 -13.39 -5.70 0.87
N PHE A 119 -12.52 -5.22 1.77
CA PHE A 119 -11.93 -6.06 2.81
C PHE A 119 -12.15 -5.50 4.22
N VAL A 120 -11.68 -4.28 4.49
CA VAL A 120 -11.74 -3.73 5.86
C VAL A 120 -13.18 -3.56 6.34
N ARG A 121 -14.01 -2.85 5.56
CA ARG A 121 -15.38 -2.50 5.97
C ARG A 121 -16.32 -3.71 6.12
N PRO A 122 -16.42 -4.64 5.16
CA PRO A 122 -17.36 -5.74 5.24
C PRO A 122 -16.87 -6.95 6.05
N LEU A 123 -15.56 -7.06 6.33
CA LEU A 123 -14.99 -8.24 7.00
C LEU A 123 -14.22 -7.88 8.27
N ILE A 124 -13.09 -7.18 8.16
CA ILE A 124 -12.20 -6.95 9.30
C ILE A 124 -12.88 -6.15 10.40
N ASN A 125 -13.53 -5.04 10.06
CA ASN A 125 -14.20 -4.18 11.03
C ASN A 125 -15.34 -4.94 11.78
N PRO A 126 -16.29 -5.61 11.10
CA PRO A 126 -17.27 -6.46 11.77
C PRO A 126 -16.64 -7.56 12.64
N MET A 127 -15.54 -8.18 12.21
CA MET A 127 -14.84 -9.20 13.00
C MET A 127 -14.21 -8.64 14.28
N VAL A 128 -13.57 -7.46 14.22
CA VAL A 128 -12.98 -6.81 15.39
C VAL A 128 -14.05 -6.36 16.38
N GLN A 129 -15.19 -5.85 15.90
CA GLN A 129 -16.34 -5.52 16.73
C GLN A 129 -17.01 -6.78 17.32
N GLY A 130 -17.08 -7.87 16.57
CA GLY A 130 -17.54 -9.17 17.07
C GLY A 130 -16.63 -9.71 18.17
N ALA A 131 -15.31 -9.63 17.99
CA ALA A 131 -14.32 -10.02 19.00
C ALA A 131 -14.48 -9.21 20.31
N LEU A 132 -14.78 -7.91 20.21
CA LEU A 132 -15.10 -7.07 21.36
C LEU A 132 -16.34 -7.60 22.09
N LYS A 133 -17.44 -7.80 21.35
CA LYS A 133 -18.72 -8.29 21.90
C LYS A 133 -18.57 -9.63 22.61
N THR A 134 -17.93 -10.60 21.95
CA THR A 134 -17.73 -11.93 22.51
C THR A 134 -16.82 -11.92 23.74
N ARG A 135 -15.78 -11.07 23.76
CA ARG A 135 -14.81 -11.05 24.88
C ARG A 135 -15.43 -10.53 26.18
N TYR A 136 -16.31 -9.53 26.09
CA TYR A 136 -16.88 -8.85 27.25
C TYR A 136 -18.36 -9.14 27.48
N ASP A 137 -18.97 -10.03 26.70
CA ASP A 137 -20.40 -10.39 26.74
C ASP A 137 -21.32 -9.17 26.61
N LEU A 138 -21.06 -8.35 25.59
CA LEU A 138 -21.76 -7.07 25.35
C LEU A 138 -22.79 -7.21 24.24
N LYS A 139 -23.93 -6.54 24.40
CA LYS A 139 -24.87 -6.28 23.30
C LYS A 139 -24.43 -5.03 22.52
N ASP A 140 -25.01 -4.81 21.34
CA ASP A 140 -24.68 -3.64 20.51
C ASP A 140 -24.93 -2.31 21.22
N GLU A 141 -25.96 -2.26 22.07
CA GLU A 141 -26.34 -1.10 22.87
C GLU A 141 -25.33 -0.77 23.98
N ASP A 142 -24.55 -1.76 24.43
CA ASP A 142 -23.61 -1.61 25.55
C ASP A 142 -22.28 -0.98 25.14
N ILE A 143 -22.02 -0.92 23.83
CA ILE A 143 -20.78 -0.43 23.24
C ILE A 143 -20.92 1.08 23.00
N ASP A 144 -19.97 1.84 23.53
CA ASP A 144 -19.90 3.27 23.27
C ASP A 144 -19.63 3.53 21.78
N ALA A 145 -20.45 4.40 21.17
CA ALA A 145 -20.30 4.82 19.78
C ALA A 145 -18.88 5.36 19.46
N LYS A 146 -18.21 5.99 20.43
CA LYS A 146 -16.82 6.45 20.28
C LYS A 146 -15.84 5.29 20.08
N ASP A 147 -16.09 4.14 20.70
CA ASP A 147 -15.23 2.98 20.54
C ASP A 147 -15.48 2.26 19.21
N ILE A 148 -16.72 2.28 18.71
CA ILE A 148 -17.04 1.82 17.36
C ILE A 148 -16.26 2.64 16.32
N GLU A 149 -16.24 3.98 16.45
CA GLU A 149 -15.46 4.84 15.56
C GLU A 149 -13.95 4.61 15.70
N LYS A 150 -13.44 4.39 16.93
CA LYS A 150 -12.03 4.01 17.13
C LYS A 150 -11.70 2.69 16.44
N ILE A 151 -12.57 1.68 16.52
CA ILE A 151 -12.35 0.39 15.84
C ILE A 151 -12.32 0.57 14.32
N LYS A 152 -13.24 1.36 13.75
CA LYS A 152 -13.22 1.68 12.32
C LYS A 152 -11.89 2.35 11.92
N ALA A 153 -11.44 3.33 12.71
CA ALA A 153 -10.19 4.03 12.46
C ALA A 153 -8.98 3.09 12.56
N GLN A 154 -8.89 2.26 13.61
CA GLN A 154 -7.77 1.34 13.81
C GLN A 154 -7.73 0.23 12.76
N THR A 155 -8.88 -0.34 12.39
CA THR A 155 -8.94 -1.38 11.34
C THR A 155 -8.56 -0.84 9.97
N SER A 156 -8.97 0.39 9.62
CA SER A 156 -8.47 1.08 8.44
C SER A 156 -6.98 1.40 8.54
N ALA A 157 -6.47 1.77 9.72
CA ALA A 157 -5.05 2.02 9.89
C ALA A 157 -4.21 0.75 9.60
N MET A 158 -4.66 -0.44 10.01
CA MET A 158 -3.95 -1.70 9.70
C MET A 158 -3.81 -1.95 8.19
N GLU A 159 -4.85 -1.67 7.39
CA GLU A 159 -4.78 -1.79 5.93
C GLU A 159 -3.79 -0.80 5.34
N ASN A 160 -3.79 0.45 5.82
CA ASN A 160 -2.89 1.48 5.31
C ASN A 160 -1.42 1.16 5.65
N TYR A 161 -1.13 0.82 6.91
CA TYR A 161 0.22 0.47 7.33
C TYR A 161 0.72 -0.78 6.60
N GLY A 162 -0.07 -1.86 6.61
CA GLY A 162 0.31 -3.12 5.97
C GLY A 162 0.52 -2.95 4.46
N ASN A 163 -0.35 -2.20 3.78
CA ASN A 163 -0.17 -1.93 2.35
C ASN A 163 1.04 -1.03 2.08
N PHE A 164 1.19 0.07 2.81
CA PHE A 164 2.23 1.07 2.54
C PHE A 164 3.63 0.54 2.81
N PHE A 165 3.84 -0.13 3.94
CA PHE A 165 5.16 -0.66 4.30
C PHE A 165 5.42 -2.01 3.61
N GLY A 166 4.40 -2.86 3.49
CA GLY A 166 4.52 -4.16 2.83
C GLY A 166 4.84 -4.05 1.34
N GLN A 167 4.22 -3.13 0.60
CA GLN A 167 4.50 -2.97 -0.84
C GLN A 167 5.96 -2.58 -1.12
N ASN A 168 6.62 -1.86 -0.21
CA ASN A 168 8.01 -1.43 -0.39
C ASN A 168 9.00 -2.60 -0.26
N LEU A 169 8.56 -3.74 0.27
CA LEU A 169 9.35 -4.97 0.32
C LEU A 169 9.31 -5.76 -0.99
N PHE A 170 8.48 -5.33 -1.95
CA PHE A 170 8.43 -5.92 -3.27
C PHE A 170 9.35 -5.17 -4.25
N VAL A 171 10.29 -5.89 -4.85
CA VAL A 171 11.28 -5.36 -5.81
C VAL A 171 10.63 -4.63 -6.99
N GLY A 172 9.47 -5.11 -7.44
CA GLY A 172 8.72 -4.53 -8.55
C GLY A 172 7.78 -3.39 -8.16
N ALA A 173 7.85 -2.90 -6.92
CA ALA A 173 7.00 -1.80 -6.48
C ALA A 173 7.36 -0.51 -7.21
N ALA A 174 6.34 0.23 -7.66
CA ALA A 174 6.53 1.43 -8.46
C ALA A 174 7.46 2.47 -7.78
N GLY A 175 7.35 2.62 -6.46
CA GLY A 175 8.23 3.51 -5.69
C GLY A 175 9.70 3.08 -5.68
N ILE A 176 9.96 1.78 -5.53
CA ILE A 176 11.32 1.21 -5.58
C ILE A 176 11.92 1.43 -6.97
N LEU A 177 11.17 1.11 -8.02
CA LEU A 177 11.62 1.25 -9.40
C LEU A 177 11.89 2.71 -9.80
N LEU A 178 11.07 3.65 -9.31
CA LEU A 178 11.29 5.07 -9.51
C LEU A 178 12.58 5.55 -8.82
N MET A 179 12.83 5.09 -7.59
CA MET A 179 14.07 5.41 -6.87
C MET A 179 15.29 4.85 -7.58
N VAL A 180 15.26 3.59 -8.04
CA VAL A 180 16.36 3.01 -8.85
C VAL A 180 16.60 3.83 -10.12
N GLY A 181 15.55 4.20 -10.86
CA GLY A 181 15.68 5.03 -12.06
C GLY A 181 16.30 6.40 -11.76
N THR A 182 15.91 7.00 -10.63
CA THR A 182 16.45 8.29 -10.17
C THR A 182 17.92 8.18 -9.75
N PHE A 183 18.29 7.17 -8.96
CA PHE A 183 19.70 6.96 -8.59
C PHE A 183 20.58 6.68 -9.80
N LYS A 184 20.07 5.90 -10.76
CA LYS A 184 20.75 5.64 -12.03
C LYS A 184 21.01 6.94 -12.81
N SER A 185 20.04 7.85 -12.89
CA SER A 185 20.23 9.14 -13.58
C SER A 185 21.28 10.03 -12.91
N LEU A 186 21.43 9.91 -11.59
CA LEU A 186 22.45 10.59 -10.78
C LEU A 186 23.80 9.86 -10.76
N LYS A 187 23.97 8.78 -11.53
CA LYS A 187 25.18 7.92 -11.57
C LYS A 187 25.49 7.23 -10.23
N ILE A 188 24.49 7.05 -9.36
CA ILE A 188 24.60 6.30 -8.12
C ILE A 188 24.16 4.85 -8.39
N LYS A 189 25.05 3.89 -8.14
CA LYS A 189 24.76 2.47 -8.32
C LYS A 189 23.95 1.97 -7.11
N VAL A 190 22.65 1.78 -7.32
CA VAL A 190 21.73 1.19 -6.34
C VAL A 190 20.86 0.17 -7.06
N GLU A 191 20.82 -1.06 -6.57
CA GLU A 191 19.92 -2.07 -7.07
C GLU A 191 18.57 -2.01 -6.36
N ALA A 192 17.52 -2.53 -6.99
CA ALA A 192 16.20 -2.58 -6.36
C ALA A 192 16.22 -3.40 -5.06
N MET A 193 17.05 -4.43 -4.98
CA MET A 193 17.23 -5.24 -3.77
C MET A 193 17.82 -4.45 -2.61
N ASP A 194 18.76 -3.54 -2.87
CA ASP A 194 19.35 -2.69 -1.82
C ASP A 194 18.28 -1.83 -1.15
N LEU A 195 17.37 -1.27 -1.95
CA LEU A 195 16.25 -0.46 -1.46
C LEU A 195 15.21 -1.28 -0.69
N VAL A 196 14.93 -2.51 -1.14
CA VAL A 196 14.07 -3.44 -0.41
C VAL A 196 14.68 -3.78 0.95
N PHE A 197 15.98 -4.10 1.00
CA PHE A 197 16.68 -4.37 2.26
C PHE A 197 16.74 -3.13 3.16
N ALA A 198 16.89 -1.93 2.61
CA ALA A 198 16.80 -0.69 3.38
C ALA A 198 15.40 -0.43 3.93
N SER A 199 14.35 -0.91 3.26
CA SER A 199 12.95 -0.77 3.69
C SER A 199 12.54 -1.78 4.77
N LEU A 200 13.21 -2.94 4.82
CA LEU A 200 12.89 -4.03 5.74
C LEU A 200 12.94 -3.64 7.23
N PRO A 201 13.99 -2.93 7.74
CA PRO A 201 14.01 -2.47 9.13
C PRO A 201 12.80 -1.58 9.46
N ILE A 202 12.40 -0.71 8.54
CA ILE A 202 11.26 0.20 8.75
C ILE A 202 9.95 -0.57 8.84
N ALA A 203 9.76 -1.56 7.96
CA ALA A 203 8.59 -2.43 7.98
C ALA A 203 8.46 -3.17 9.33
N VAL A 204 9.56 -3.75 9.82
CA VAL A 204 9.61 -4.41 11.14
C VAL A 204 9.34 -3.44 12.30
N ILE A 205 9.94 -2.25 12.29
CA ILE A 205 9.71 -1.24 13.33
C ILE A 205 8.23 -0.85 13.39
N VAL A 206 7.60 -0.60 12.24
CA VAL A 206 6.17 -0.27 12.18
C VAL A 206 5.33 -1.42 12.71
N LEU A 207 5.63 -2.66 12.32
CA LEU A 207 4.94 -3.84 12.82
C LEU A 207 4.99 -3.90 14.36
N ILE A 208 6.16 -3.68 14.97
CA ILE A 208 6.34 -3.68 16.42
C ILE A 208 5.55 -2.53 17.08
N ILE A 209 5.66 -1.30 16.56
CA ILE A 209 4.96 -0.13 17.10
C ILE A 209 3.45 -0.35 17.07
N VAL A 210 2.93 -0.83 15.94
CA VAL A 210 1.49 -1.05 15.77
C VAL A 210 1.01 -2.22 16.61
N TRP A 211 1.80 -3.29 16.73
CA TRP A 211 1.50 -4.39 17.64
C TRP A 211 1.40 -3.92 19.10
N LEU A 212 2.34 -3.09 19.57
CA LEU A 212 2.27 -2.48 20.90
C LEU A 212 1.06 -1.56 21.04
N ASN A 213 0.73 -0.76 20.02
CA ASN A 213 -0.47 0.07 20.02
C ASN A 213 -1.75 -0.77 20.16
N ASN A 214 -1.84 -1.89 19.45
CA ASN A 214 -2.97 -2.81 19.52
C ASN A 214 -3.09 -3.48 20.90
N ILE A 215 -1.98 -3.78 21.57
CA ILE A 215 -1.98 -4.26 22.97
C ILE A 215 -2.50 -3.18 23.91
N LEU A 216 -2.07 -1.92 23.73
CA LEU A 216 -2.58 -0.79 24.52
C LEU A 216 -4.07 -0.57 24.29
N PHE A 217 -4.53 -0.77 23.05
CA PHE A 217 -5.96 -0.71 22.72
C PHE A 217 -6.76 -1.80 23.43
N ASP A 218 -6.26 -3.04 23.46
CA ASP A 218 -6.89 -4.12 24.25
C ASP A 218 -6.93 -3.77 25.75
N LYS A 219 -5.86 -3.20 26.32
CA LYS A 219 -5.84 -2.75 27.72
C LYS A 219 -6.85 -1.63 28.00
N TYR A 220 -7.01 -0.70 27.06
CA TYR A 220 -8.02 0.35 27.14
C TYR A 220 -9.43 -0.24 27.18
N LEU A 221 -9.72 -1.21 26.31
CA LEU A 221 -11.00 -1.92 26.28
C LEU A 221 -11.22 -2.73 27.56
N ASP A 222 -10.19 -3.42 28.05
CA ASP A 222 -10.24 -4.16 29.31
C ASP A 222 -10.62 -3.26 30.48
N LYS A 223 -9.97 -2.08 30.61
CA LYS A 223 -10.28 -1.14 31.70
C LYS A 223 -11.73 -0.63 31.64
N LYS A 224 -12.29 -0.47 30.44
CA LYS A 224 -13.63 0.09 30.23
C LYS A 224 -14.74 -0.95 30.39
N TYR A 225 -14.58 -2.11 29.76
CA TYR A 225 -15.64 -3.11 29.63
C TYR A 225 -15.52 -4.28 30.61
N ALA A 226 -14.32 -4.64 31.07
CA ALA A 226 -14.18 -5.71 32.08
C ALA A 226 -14.82 -5.35 33.43
N ARG A 227 -14.89 -4.04 33.77
CA ARG A 227 -15.58 -3.55 34.98
C ARG A 227 -17.11 -3.59 34.88
N LYS A 228 -17.67 -3.55 33.67
CA LYS A 228 -19.13 -3.60 33.45
C LYS A 228 -19.67 -5.02 33.71
N LYS A 229 -18.86 -6.05 33.44
CA LYS A 229 -19.21 -7.46 33.67
C LYS A 229 -19.52 -7.76 35.15
N VAL A 230 -18.77 -7.16 36.07
CA VAL A 230 -18.95 -7.37 37.53
C VAL A 230 -20.26 -6.77 38.06
N LYS A 231 -20.81 -5.75 37.39
CA LYS A 231 -22.04 -5.06 37.85
C LYS A 231 -23.34 -5.69 37.35
N HIS A 232 -23.28 -6.63 36.41
CA HIS A 232 -24.47 -7.31 35.89
C HIS A 232 -24.77 -8.64 36.59
N ASP A 233 -23.83 -9.13 37.40
CA ASP A 233 -23.91 -10.35 38.19
C ASP A 233 -24.24 -10.10 39.69
N GLU A 234 -24.50 -8.84 40.09
CA GLU A 234 -25.07 -8.43 41.39
C GLU A 234 -26.55 -8.02 41.24
#